data_AF-A0A7S2I1T2-F1
#
_entry.id   AF-A0A7S2I1T2-F1
#
_cell.length_a   1.000
_cell.length_b   1.000
_cell.length_c   1.000
_cell.angle_alpha   90.00
_cell.angle_beta   90.00
_cell.angle_gamma   90.00
#
_symmetry.space_group_name_H-M   'P 1'
#
loop_
_entity.id
_entity.type
_entity.pdbx_description
1 polymer ?
#
loop_
_entity_poly.entity_id
_entity_poly.type
_entity_poly.pdbx_seq_one_letter_code
_entity_poly.pdbx_strand_id
1 'polypeptide(L)'
;MSWNFFGSKKKESTTTAASTPRTASKADPGTSIVKLREAIATQEKREQHLERKIDSLTKEAKEKMAKKDKKGALFCLKRKKMYEAEVDKIQNVKMTLETQVMNLESAAQNAETFGAMKTGTDAMKKIRQDVGIEKVDDMMDDIREEMETANEISNAIAQPIDPLMTDEDELLAELEGLEQDDLEAELLKPTPAAKTEIDLPSVPSSKLPEVAGASKDEEEELRKLEAEIAGM
;
A
#
# COMPACT_ATOMS: atom_id res chain seq x y z
N MET A 1 2.45 -33.55 71.68
CA MET A 1 3.53 -34.56 71.58
C MET A 1 3.52 -35.12 70.17
N SER A 2 4.71 -35.15 69.57
CA SER A 2 5.03 -35.61 68.21
C SER A 2 4.58 -37.06 67.96
N TRP A 3 4.35 -37.44 66.69
CA TRP A 3 5.18 -38.45 66.01
C TRP A 3 4.96 -38.47 64.50
N ASN A 4 6.06 -38.25 63.77
CA ASN A 4 6.30 -38.60 62.38
C ASN A 4 6.64 -40.10 62.29
N PHE A 5 6.14 -40.84 61.29
CA PHE A 5 6.77 -42.10 60.83
C PHE A 5 6.25 -42.47 59.41
N PHE A 6 6.98 -42.17 58.33
CA PHE A 6 7.99 -43.02 57.65
C PHE A 6 7.41 -44.09 56.69
N GLY A 7 7.83 -44.05 55.40
CA GLY A 7 8.13 -45.28 54.65
C GLY A 7 7.39 -45.58 53.33
N SER A 8 7.89 -45.01 52.22
CA SER A 8 8.16 -45.64 50.90
C SER A 8 7.24 -46.72 50.29
N LYS A 9 6.76 -46.47 49.05
CA LYS A 9 7.26 -47.18 47.85
C LYS A 9 6.86 -46.56 46.50
N LYS A 10 7.91 -46.22 45.75
CA LYS A 10 8.06 -46.03 44.31
C LYS A 10 7.18 -46.97 43.45
N LYS A 11 6.56 -46.42 42.41
CA LYS A 11 6.51 -47.05 41.08
C LYS A 11 6.99 -46.05 40.05
N GLU A 12 8.18 -46.30 39.52
CA GLU A 12 8.73 -45.67 38.33
C GLU A 12 7.86 -46.03 37.13
N SER A 13 7.35 -45.04 36.42
CA SER A 13 7.03 -45.15 34.99
C SER A 13 7.93 -44.15 34.27
N THR A 14 9.09 -44.63 33.87
CA THR A 14 9.95 -44.01 32.86
C THR A 14 9.19 -43.96 31.55
N THR A 15 8.54 -42.83 31.28
CA THR A 15 8.27 -42.38 29.91
C THR A 15 9.22 -41.23 29.66
N THR A 16 10.23 -41.51 28.84
CA THR A 16 11.16 -40.56 28.24
C THR A 16 10.38 -39.51 27.44
N ALA A 17 9.94 -38.44 28.10
CA ALA A 17 9.62 -37.19 27.43
C ALA A 17 10.94 -36.43 27.27
N ALA A 18 11.51 -36.50 26.06
CA ALA A 18 12.58 -35.61 25.66
C ALA A 18 12.06 -34.17 25.78
N SER A 19 12.41 -33.50 26.87
CA SER A 19 12.17 -32.08 27.07
C SER A 19 13.18 -31.31 26.21
N THR A 20 12.91 -31.21 24.91
CA THR A 20 13.54 -30.19 24.09
C THR A 20 13.15 -28.85 24.70
N PRO A 21 14.09 -27.98 25.12
CA PRO A 21 13.74 -26.63 25.50
C PRO A 21 13.26 -25.95 24.24
N ARG A 22 11.94 -25.75 24.12
CA ARG A 22 11.38 -24.85 23.12
C ARG A 22 11.85 -23.46 23.53
N THR A 23 13.00 -23.05 23.01
CA THR A 23 13.40 -21.66 22.99
C THR A 23 12.29 -20.93 22.24
N ALA A 24 11.33 -20.39 22.97
CA ALA A 24 10.51 -19.31 22.48
C ALA A 24 11.48 -18.15 22.25
N SER A 25 12.12 -18.16 21.07
CA SER A 25 12.74 -16.98 20.51
C SER A 25 11.68 -15.90 20.64
N LYS A 26 11.94 -14.90 21.49
CA LYS A 26 11.10 -13.71 21.58
C LYS A 26 11.01 -13.22 20.14
N ALA A 27 9.83 -13.32 19.55
CA ALA A 27 9.64 -12.98 18.15
C ALA A 27 10.02 -11.51 18.00
N ASP A 28 11.11 -11.27 17.29
CA ASP A 28 11.57 -9.93 16.98
C ASP A 28 10.52 -9.25 16.07
N PRO A 29 10.08 -8.01 16.38
CA PRO A 29 9.09 -7.30 15.59
C PRO A 29 9.46 -7.22 14.12
N GLY A 30 10.73 -6.93 13.80
CA GLY A 30 11.23 -6.86 12.42
C GLY A 30 11.10 -8.20 11.69
N THR A 31 11.52 -9.28 12.33
CA THR A 31 11.39 -10.64 11.78
C THR A 31 9.93 -11.05 11.58
N SER A 32 9.02 -10.56 12.44
CA SER A 32 7.58 -10.82 12.34
C SER A 32 6.94 -10.04 11.19
N ILE A 33 7.31 -8.77 11.00
CA ILE A 33 6.90 -7.93 9.88
C ILE A 33 7.31 -8.56 8.54
N VAL A 34 8.55 -9.04 8.42
CA VAL A 34 9.04 -9.71 7.20
C VAL A 34 8.16 -10.91 6.86
N LYS A 35 7.85 -11.77 7.84
CA LYS A 35 6.99 -12.95 7.62
C LYS A 35 5.57 -12.58 7.20
N LEU A 36 5.00 -11.52 7.76
CA LEU A 36 3.68 -11.03 7.36
C LEU A 36 3.71 -10.53 5.90
N ARG A 37 4.75 -9.78 5.51
CA ARG A 37 4.92 -9.32 4.12
C ARG A 37 5.13 -10.47 3.14
N GLU A 38 5.89 -11.51 3.52
CA GLU A 38 6.01 -12.74 2.72
C GLU A 38 4.67 -13.48 2.57
N ALA A 39 3.86 -13.50 3.63
CA ALA A 39 2.52 -14.08 3.58
C ALA A 39 1.60 -13.29 2.64
N ILE A 40 1.63 -11.95 2.68
CA ILE A 40 0.91 -11.07 1.74
C ILE A 40 1.32 -11.39 0.29
N ALA A 41 2.63 -11.40 0.00
CA ALA A 41 3.13 -11.72 -1.34
C ALA A 41 2.73 -13.12 -1.82
N THR A 42 2.58 -14.07 -0.90
CA THR A 42 2.08 -15.42 -1.22
C THR A 42 0.59 -15.39 -1.57
N GLN A 43 -0.21 -14.60 -0.83
CA GLN A 43 -1.62 -14.42 -1.13
C GLN A 43 -1.84 -13.71 -2.47
N GLU A 44 -1.04 -12.70 -2.81
CA GLU A 44 -1.07 -12.02 -4.11
C GLU A 44 -0.81 -12.97 -5.28
N LYS A 45 0.21 -13.84 -5.16
CA LYS A 45 0.48 -14.86 -6.18
C LYS A 45 -0.70 -15.82 -6.36
N ARG A 46 -1.39 -16.16 -5.27
CA ARG A 46 -2.58 -17.02 -5.31
C ARG A 46 -3.76 -16.30 -5.95
N GLU A 47 -3.98 -15.03 -5.60
CA GLU A 47 -4.99 -14.14 -6.19
C GLU A 47 -4.81 -14.08 -7.71
N GLN A 48 -3.63 -13.70 -8.20
CA GLN A 48 -3.30 -13.62 -9.63
C GLN A 48 -3.54 -14.95 -10.37
N HIS A 49 -3.24 -16.08 -9.72
CA HIS A 49 -3.50 -17.40 -10.30
C HIS A 49 -4.99 -17.70 -10.43
N LEU A 50 -5.80 -17.29 -9.46
CA LEU A 50 -7.25 -17.45 -9.50
C LEU A 50 -7.89 -16.52 -10.53
N GLU A 51 -7.43 -15.28 -10.65
CA GLU A 51 -7.87 -14.34 -11.68
C GLU A 51 -7.64 -14.88 -13.10
N ARG A 52 -6.45 -15.44 -13.37
CA ARG A 52 -6.17 -16.10 -14.67
C ARG A 52 -7.13 -17.27 -14.93
N LYS A 53 -7.52 -18.01 -13.90
CA LYS A 53 -8.54 -19.08 -14.02
C LYS A 53 -9.93 -18.53 -14.29
N ILE A 54 -10.30 -17.42 -13.65
CA ILE A 54 -11.57 -16.71 -13.88
C ILE A 54 -11.65 -16.25 -15.35
N ASP A 55 -10.58 -15.67 -15.88
CA ASP A 55 -10.49 -15.24 -17.28
C ASP A 55 -10.60 -16.43 -18.25
N SER A 56 -9.87 -17.51 -17.97
CA SER A 56 -9.93 -18.73 -18.77
C SER A 56 -11.33 -19.33 -18.81
N LEU A 57 -12.00 -19.43 -17.66
CA LEU A 57 -13.38 -19.93 -17.56
C LEU A 57 -14.38 -19.01 -18.26
N THR A 58 -14.13 -17.70 -18.26
CA THR A 58 -14.95 -16.73 -19.00
C THR A 58 -14.85 -16.95 -20.50
N LYS A 59 -13.64 -17.18 -21.03
CA LYS A 59 -13.41 -17.52 -22.44
C LYS A 59 -14.07 -18.87 -22.79
N GLU A 60 -13.85 -19.91 -21.98
CA GLU A 60 -14.44 -21.23 -22.19
C GLU A 60 -15.99 -21.20 -22.18
N ALA A 61 -16.59 -20.43 -21.26
CA ALA A 61 -18.04 -20.26 -21.22
C ALA A 61 -18.58 -19.62 -22.50
N LYS A 62 -17.91 -18.59 -23.03
CA LYS A 62 -18.27 -17.94 -24.30
C LYS A 62 -18.17 -18.91 -25.49
N GLU A 63 -17.09 -19.69 -25.56
CA GLU A 63 -16.91 -20.70 -26.61
C GLU A 63 -17.98 -21.79 -26.58
N LYS A 64 -18.33 -22.29 -25.38
CA LYS A 64 -19.40 -23.28 -25.20
C LYS A 64 -20.76 -22.72 -25.59
N MET A 65 -21.04 -21.46 -25.28
CA MET A 65 -22.26 -20.77 -25.73
C MET A 65 -22.33 -20.66 -27.25
N ALA A 66 -21.22 -20.32 -27.92
CA ALA A 66 -21.15 -20.27 -29.38
C ALA A 66 -21.44 -21.64 -30.02
N LYS A 67 -21.02 -22.73 -29.37
CA LYS A 67 -21.31 -24.13 -29.75
C LYS A 67 -22.71 -24.62 -29.32
N LYS A 68 -23.56 -23.74 -28.78
CA LYS A 68 -24.90 -24.04 -28.22
C LYS A 68 -24.89 -25.03 -27.04
N ASP A 69 -23.74 -25.27 -26.40
CA ASP A 69 -23.61 -26.07 -25.19
C ASP A 69 -23.92 -25.23 -23.93
N LYS A 70 -25.21 -25.02 -23.68
CA LYS A 70 -25.67 -24.24 -22.52
C LYS A 70 -25.30 -24.88 -21.18
N LYS A 71 -25.31 -26.22 -21.09
CA LYS A 71 -25.00 -26.94 -19.84
C LYS A 71 -23.52 -26.79 -19.47
N GLY A 72 -22.63 -26.94 -20.45
CA GLY A 72 -21.21 -26.73 -20.24
C GLY A 72 -20.87 -25.28 -19.90
N ALA A 73 -21.49 -24.30 -20.56
CA ALA A 73 -21.30 -22.89 -20.24
C ALA A 73 -21.71 -22.55 -18.80
N LEU A 74 -22.87 -23.05 -18.36
CA LEU A 74 -23.34 -22.90 -16.98
C LEU A 74 -22.36 -23.52 -15.96
N PHE A 75 -21.74 -24.65 -16.29
CA PHE A 75 -20.73 -25.26 -15.43
C PHE A 75 -19.48 -24.39 -15.30
N CYS A 76 -18.97 -23.83 -16.41
CA CYS A 76 -17.84 -22.88 -16.39
C CYS A 76 -18.17 -21.65 -15.53
N LEU A 77 -19.36 -21.07 -15.68
CA LEU A 77 -19.80 -19.91 -14.89
C LEU A 77 -19.94 -20.22 -13.39
N LYS A 78 -20.43 -21.41 -13.01
CA LYS A 78 -20.47 -21.83 -11.61
C LYS A 78 -19.07 -21.90 -11.02
N ARG A 79 -18.11 -22.48 -11.75
CA ARG A 79 -16.72 -22.58 -11.31
C ARG A 79 -16.03 -21.22 -11.25
N LYS A 80 -16.36 -20.31 -12.18
CA LYS A 80 -15.92 -18.90 -12.15
C LYS A 80 -16.34 -18.24 -10.84
N LYS A 81 -17.63 -18.31 -10.49
CA LYS A 81 -18.15 -17.74 -9.23
C LYS A 81 -17.48 -18.30 -7.97
N MET A 82 -17.11 -19.58 -7.98
CA MET A 82 -16.38 -20.16 -6.85
C MET A 82 -14.97 -19.59 -6.69
N TYR A 83 -14.28 -19.28 -7.80
CA TYR A 83 -12.97 -18.63 -7.74
C TYR A 83 -13.07 -17.14 -7.42
N GLU A 84 -14.09 -16.43 -7.91
CA GLU A 84 -14.37 -15.03 -7.52
C GLU A 84 -14.56 -14.92 -6.00
N ALA A 85 -15.41 -15.78 -5.42
CA ALA A 85 -15.62 -15.81 -3.97
C ALA A 85 -14.36 -16.19 -3.16
N GLU A 86 -13.38 -16.85 -3.78
CA GLU A 86 -12.10 -17.15 -3.14
C GLU A 86 -11.14 -15.97 -3.25
N VAL A 87 -11.14 -15.24 -4.38
CA VAL A 87 -10.41 -13.97 -4.54
C VAL A 87 -10.88 -12.95 -3.50
N ASP A 88 -12.20 -12.77 -3.31
CA ASP A 88 -12.74 -11.86 -2.31
C ASP A 88 -12.24 -12.20 -0.89
N LYS A 89 -12.16 -13.49 -0.54
CA LYS A 89 -11.60 -13.92 0.76
C LYS A 89 -10.11 -13.60 0.87
N ILE A 90 -9.35 -13.81 -0.21
CA ILE A 90 -7.93 -13.50 -0.23
C ILE A 90 -7.71 -12.00 -0.01
N GLN A 91 -8.51 -11.14 -0.63
CA GLN A 91 -8.43 -9.69 -0.45
C GLN A 91 -8.68 -9.29 1.01
N ASN A 92 -9.70 -9.86 1.65
CA ASN A 92 -9.97 -9.64 3.08
C ASN A 92 -8.79 -10.09 3.98
N VAL A 93 -8.17 -11.23 3.64
CA VAL A 93 -6.99 -11.73 4.37
C VAL A 93 -5.80 -10.79 4.18
N LYS A 94 -5.54 -10.30 2.96
CA LYS A 94 -4.45 -9.35 2.68
C LYS A 94 -4.62 -8.06 3.50
N MET A 95 -5.80 -7.45 3.48
CA MET A 95 -6.09 -6.24 4.28
C MET A 95 -5.86 -6.48 5.79
N THR A 96 -6.23 -7.66 6.28
CA THR A 96 -5.99 -8.03 7.69
C THR A 96 -4.48 -8.13 7.99
N LEU A 97 -3.70 -8.72 7.08
CA LEU A 97 -2.24 -8.84 7.24
C LEU A 97 -1.54 -7.49 7.14
N GLU A 98 -1.96 -6.62 6.22
CA GLU A 98 -1.46 -5.25 6.07
C GLU A 98 -1.72 -4.43 7.34
N THR A 99 -2.94 -4.53 7.89
CA THR A 99 -3.28 -3.93 9.19
C THR A 99 -2.36 -4.41 10.32
N GLN A 100 -2.02 -5.71 10.34
CA GLN A 100 -1.09 -6.26 11.33
C GLN A 100 0.34 -5.74 11.15
N VAL A 101 0.79 -5.54 9.91
CA VAL A 101 2.10 -4.93 9.62
C VAL A 101 2.14 -3.51 10.18
N MET A 102 1.14 -2.67 9.86
CA MET A 102 1.06 -1.29 10.37
C MET A 102 1.03 -1.25 11.89
N ASN A 103 0.26 -2.12 12.54
CA ASN A 103 0.19 -2.19 13.99
C ASN A 103 1.54 -2.58 14.64
N LEU A 104 2.29 -3.51 14.03
CA LEU A 104 3.61 -3.90 14.52
C LEU A 104 4.64 -2.78 14.32
N GLU A 105 4.58 -2.07 13.20
CA GLU A 105 5.45 -0.92 12.94
C GLU A 105 5.20 0.21 13.95
N SER A 106 3.92 0.54 14.19
CA SER A 106 3.54 1.50 15.24
C SER A 106 3.99 1.03 16.62
N ALA A 107 3.80 -0.25 16.97
CA ALA A 107 4.25 -0.79 18.25
C ALA A 107 5.77 -0.73 18.40
N ALA A 108 6.54 -0.96 17.32
CA ALA A 108 7.99 -0.83 17.33
C ALA A 108 8.44 0.62 17.58
N GLN A 109 7.81 1.59 16.91
CA GLN A 109 8.07 3.02 17.13
C GLN A 109 7.73 3.44 18.55
N ASN A 110 6.57 3.03 19.08
CA ASN A 110 6.17 3.32 20.46
C ASN A 110 7.17 2.74 21.48
N ALA A 111 7.72 1.54 21.22
CA ALA A 111 8.73 0.94 22.06
C ALA A 111 10.04 1.75 22.05
N GLU A 112 10.43 2.31 20.91
CA GLU A 112 11.59 3.20 20.79
C GLU A 112 11.38 4.51 21.57
N THR A 113 10.22 5.16 21.40
CA THR A 113 9.84 6.36 22.16
C THR A 113 9.89 6.09 23.66
N PHE A 114 9.34 4.96 24.11
CA PHE A 114 9.40 4.56 25.51
C PHE A 114 10.85 4.35 26.00
N GLY A 115 11.72 3.77 25.16
CA GLY A 115 13.14 3.63 25.43
C GLY A 115 13.84 4.98 25.65
N ALA A 116 13.53 5.97 24.81
CA ALA A 116 14.05 7.34 24.95
C ALA A 116 13.55 8.00 26.25
N MET A 117 12.24 7.90 26.54
CA MET A 117 11.65 8.42 27.78
C MET A 117 12.30 7.81 29.02
N LYS A 118 12.56 6.50 29.01
CA LYS A 118 13.26 5.81 30.10
C LYS A 118 14.67 6.34 30.28
N THR A 119 15.41 6.51 29.19
CA THR A 119 16.78 7.05 29.22
C THR A 119 16.80 8.47 29.81
N GLY A 120 15.88 9.34 29.39
CA GLY A 120 15.72 10.68 29.96
C GLY A 120 15.37 10.65 31.44
N THR A 121 14.45 9.76 31.84
CA THR A 121 14.08 9.57 33.24
C THR A 121 15.26 9.13 34.10
N ASP A 122 16.07 8.18 33.62
CA ASP A 122 17.23 7.68 34.36
C ASP A 122 18.35 8.74 34.44
N ALA A 123 18.52 9.57 33.41
CA ALA A 123 19.40 10.75 33.47
C ALA A 123 18.92 11.76 34.52
N MET A 124 17.62 12.06 34.58
CA MET A 124 17.07 12.97 35.61
C MET A 124 17.25 12.42 37.03
N LYS A 125 17.06 11.10 37.23
CA LYS A 125 17.35 10.47 38.53
C LYS A 125 18.81 10.64 38.94
N LYS A 126 19.74 10.53 37.99
CA LYS A 126 21.17 10.72 38.28
C LYS A 126 21.48 12.18 38.65
N ILE A 127 20.94 13.15 37.92
CA ILE A 127 21.07 14.57 38.28
C ILE A 127 20.51 14.85 39.68
N ARG A 128 19.34 14.29 40.03
CA ARG A 128 18.76 14.36 41.38
C ARG A 128 19.71 13.84 42.47
N GLN A 129 20.42 12.74 42.19
CA GLN A 129 21.42 12.19 43.11
C GLN A 129 22.65 13.09 43.24
N ASP A 130 23.11 13.70 42.15
CA ASP A 130 24.35 14.50 42.10
C ASP A 130 24.17 15.93 42.66
N VAL A 131 23.00 16.56 42.47
CA VAL A 131 22.72 17.97 42.84
C VAL A 131 22.10 18.12 44.25
N GLY A 132 21.52 17.04 44.77
CA GLY A 132 20.76 17.01 46.04
C GLY A 132 19.26 17.13 45.81
N ILE A 133 18.48 16.23 46.44
CA ILE A 133 17.05 16.01 46.15
C ILE A 133 16.22 17.29 46.31
N GLU A 134 16.42 18.04 47.38
CA GLU A 134 15.62 19.23 47.71
C GLU A 134 15.73 20.32 46.63
N LYS A 135 16.94 20.62 46.14
CA LYS A 135 17.15 21.66 45.10
C LYS A 135 16.61 21.26 43.74
N VAL A 136 16.47 19.97 43.47
CA VAL A 136 15.95 19.47 42.20
C VAL A 136 14.42 19.35 42.23
N ASP A 137 13.80 19.16 43.39
CA ASP A 137 12.34 19.27 43.50
C ASP A 137 11.88 20.70 43.27
N ASP A 138 12.52 21.70 43.89
CA ASP A 138 12.23 23.12 43.65
C ASP A 138 12.36 23.48 42.15
N MET A 139 13.47 23.09 41.52
CA MET A 139 13.69 23.36 40.08
C MET A 139 12.72 22.60 39.17
N MET A 140 12.23 21.42 39.57
CA MET A 140 11.26 20.65 38.78
C MET A 140 9.84 21.22 38.90
N ASP A 141 9.52 21.84 40.04
CA ASP A 141 8.28 22.60 40.20
C ASP A 141 8.32 23.88 39.34
N ASP A 142 9.43 24.62 39.33
CA ASP A 142 9.62 25.77 38.41
C ASP A 142 9.49 25.36 36.93
N ILE A 143 10.07 24.21 36.53
CA ILE A 143 9.95 23.69 35.16
C ILE A 143 8.51 23.29 34.82
N ARG A 144 7.75 22.74 35.78
CA ARG A 144 6.34 22.41 35.54
C ARG A 144 5.51 23.66 35.33
N GLU A 145 5.70 24.70 36.14
CA GLU A 145 5.04 25.99 35.95
C GLU A 145 5.32 26.58 34.57
N GLU A 146 6.58 26.54 34.12
CA GLU A 146 6.96 27.04 32.78
C GLU A 146 6.40 26.17 31.64
N MET A 147 6.37 24.84 31.78
CA MET A 147 5.74 23.98 30.78
C MET A 147 4.22 24.13 30.73
N GLU A 148 3.58 24.35 31.87
CA GLU A 148 2.14 24.62 31.96
C GLU A 148 1.80 25.96 31.32
N THR A 149 2.61 26.99 31.57
CA THR A 149 2.54 28.30 30.90
C THR A 149 2.74 28.16 29.38
N ALA A 150 3.73 27.39 28.94
CA ALA A 150 3.96 27.14 27.51
C ALA A 150 2.79 26.40 26.85
N ASN A 151 2.17 25.44 27.55
CA ASN A 151 0.97 24.75 27.09
C ASN A 151 -0.26 25.66 27.07
N GLU A 152 -0.44 26.55 28.04
CA GLU A 152 -1.50 27.56 28.01
C GLU A 152 -1.34 28.50 26.82
N ILE A 153 -0.12 28.94 26.52
CA ILE A 153 0.19 29.74 25.33
C ILE A 153 -0.10 28.94 24.05
N SER A 154 0.36 27.70 23.99
CA SER A 154 0.15 26.85 22.81
C SER A 154 -1.34 26.54 22.59
N ASN A 155 -2.10 26.29 23.65
CA ASN A 155 -3.56 26.11 23.60
C ASN A 155 -4.28 27.40 23.22
N ALA A 156 -3.84 28.57 23.70
CA ALA A 156 -4.40 29.86 23.31
C ALA A 156 -4.15 30.18 21.83
N ILE A 157 -3.03 29.70 21.26
CA ILE A 157 -2.69 29.84 19.83
C ILE A 157 -3.40 28.76 18.99
N ALA A 158 -3.51 27.54 19.51
CA ALA A 158 -4.08 26.38 18.84
C ALA A 158 -5.60 26.31 18.98
N GLN A 159 -6.24 27.18 19.78
CA GLN A 159 -7.68 27.37 19.71
C GLN A 159 -8.03 27.67 18.26
N PRO A 160 -8.69 26.73 17.56
CA PRO A 160 -9.08 26.96 16.19
C PRO A 160 -10.05 28.12 16.19
N ILE A 161 -9.85 29.06 15.28
CA ILE A 161 -10.94 29.91 14.85
C ILE A 161 -11.89 28.96 14.10
N ASP A 162 -12.78 28.30 14.85
CA ASP A 162 -13.77 27.30 14.45
C ASP A 162 -13.23 25.89 14.06
N PRO A 163 -13.46 24.83 14.87
CA PRO A 163 -13.05 23.45 14.57
C PRO A 163 -14.01 22.66 13.65
N LEU A 164 -15.05 23.29 13.08
CA LEU A 164 -16.10 22.57 12.32
C LEU A 164 -15.86 22.48 10.80
N MET A 165 -14.67 22.83 10.29
CA MET A 165 -14.41 23.07 8.86
C MET A 165 -13.45 22.06 8.19
N THR A 166 -13.56 20.76 8.51
CA THR A 166 -13.09 19.74 7.57
C THR A 166 -14.25 18.78 7.37
N ASP A 167 -15.04 19.09 6.35
CA ASP A 167 -16.26 18.38 5.99
C ASP A 167 -15.89 17.03 5.37
N GLU A 168 -16.69 15.99 5.62
CA GLU A 168 -16.50 14.67 4.99
C GLU A 168 -16.58 14.79 3.45
N ASP A 169 -17.33 15.77 2.97
CA ASP A 169 -17.45 16.15 1.56
C ASP A 169 -16.13 16.70 0.97
N GLU A 170 -15.29 17.38 1.76
CA GLU A 170 -13.99 17.90 1.31
C GLU A 170 -12.98 16.76 1.11
N LEU A 171 -12.99 15.78 2.00
CA LEU A 171 -12.15 14.58 1.90
C LEU A 171 -12.59 13.67 0.75
N LEU A 172 -13.89 13.59 0.47
CA LEU A 172 -14.42 12.86 -0.68
C LEU A 172 -14.04 13.54 -2.01
N ALA A 173 -14.06 14.87 -2.06
CA ALA A 173 -13.62 15.61 -3.24
C ALA A 173 -12.12 15.45 -3.52
N GLU A 174 -11.28 15.41 -2.48
CA GLU A 174 -9.85 15.14 -2.61
C GLU A 174 -9.59 13.72 -3.14
N LEU A 175 -10.34 12.73 -2.65
CA LEU A 175 -10.24 11.35 -3.13
C LEU A 175 -10.63 11.22 -4.61
N GLU A 176 -11.71 11.88 -5.03
CA GLU A 176 -12.16 11.88 -6.42
C GLU A 176 -11.15 12.55 -7.36
N GLY A 177 -10.49 13.63 -6.91
CA GLY A 177 -9.41 14.30 -7.65
C GLY A 177 -8.21 13.39 -7.91
N LEU A 178 -7.78 12.62 -6.90
CA LEU A 178 -6.67 11.68 -7.04
C LEU A 178 -6.97 10.54 -8.02
N GLU A 179 -8.20 10.01 -8.03
CA GLU A 179 -8.60 8.97 -8.98
C GLU A 179 -8.62 9.47 -10.43
N GLN A 180 -8.98 10.75 -10.62
CA GLN A 180 -9.05 11.37 -11.94
C GLN A 180 -7.66 11.66 -12.51
N ASP A 181 -6.71 12.09 -11.68
CA ASP A 181 -5.31 12.30 -12.06
C ASP A 181 -4.64 10.99 -12.51
N ASP A 182 -4.92 9.87 -11.82
CA ASP A 182 -4.41 8.54 -12.18
C ASP A 182 -5.01 8.03 -13.51
N LEU A 183 -6.31 8.26 -13.75
CA LEU A 183 -6.98 7.94 -15.01
C LEU A 183 -6.45 8.77 -16.18
N GLU A 184 -6.20 10.07 -15.98
CA GLU A 184 -5.62 10.94 -17.00
C GLU A 184 -4.18 10.52 -17.31
N ALA A 185 -3.39 10.19 -16.29
CA ALA A 185 -2.04 9.64 -16.48
C ALA A 185 -2.05 8.30 -17.22
N GLU A 186 -3.08 7.47 -17.05
CA GLU A 186 -3.28 6.23 -17.79
C GLU A 186 -3.72 6.45 -19.24
N LEU A 187 -4.56 7.44 -19.50
CA LEU A 187 -5.01 7.83 -20.85
C LEU A 187 -3.90 8.53 -21.65
N LEU A 188 -2.98 9.23 -20.99
CA LEU A 188 -1.79 9.83 -21.62
C LEU A 188 -0.71 8.79 -21.98
N LYS A 189 -0.83 7.53 -21.52
CA LYS A 189 0.04 6.45 -21.99
C LYS A 189 -0.24 6.22 -23.48
N PRO A 190 0.73 6.43 -24.39
CA PRO A 190 0.48 6.25 -25.81
C PRO A 190 0.15 4.79 -26.11
N THR A 191 -1.09 4.51 -26.51
CA THR A 191 -1.49 3.19 -27.04
C THR A 191 -0.77 2.93 -28.37
N PRO A 192 -0.27 1.72 -28.62
CA PRO A 192 0.31 1.39 -29.93
C PRO A 192 -0.76 1.54 -31.01
N ALA A 193 -0.50 2.42 -31.98
CA ALA A 193 -1.45 2.84 -33.02
C ALA A 193 -2.10 1.65 -33.74
N ALA A 194 -3.36 1.37 -33.43
CA ALA A 194 -4.22 0.54 -34.26
C ALA A 194 -4.81 1.44 -35.36
N LYS A 195 -4.37 1.21 -36.61
CA LYS A 195 -4.92 1.83 -37.81
C LYS A 195 -6.38 1.41 -37.97
N THR A 196 -7.33 2.31 -37.73
CA THR A 196 -8.72 2.17 -38.18
C THR A 196 -8.98 3.19 -39.27
N GLU A 197 -9.09 2.70 -40.51
CA GLU A 197 -9.56 3.45 -41.67
C GLU A 197 -11.02 3.83 -41.46
N ILE A 198 -11.31 5.13 -41.48
CA ILE A 198 -12.67 5.68 -41.50
C ILE A 198 -13.01 5.95 -42.96
N ASP A 199 -14.00 5.23 -43.50
CA ASP A 199 -14.42 5.34 -44.90
C ASP A 199 -15.40 6.53 -45.05
N LEU A 200 -14.91 7.64 -45.61
CA LEU A 200 -15.68 8.86 -45.85
C LEU A 200 -16.31 8.84 -47.26
N PRO A 201 -17.53 9.37 -47.44
CA PRO A 201 -18.22 9.33 -48.73
C PRO A 201 -17.53 10.19 -49.80
N SER A 202 -17.43 9.64 -51.02
CA SER A 202 -16.70 10.21 -52.16
C SER A 202 -17.30 11.53 -52.67
N VAL A 203 -16.45 12.55 -52.82
CA VAL A 203 -16.75 13.80 -53.53
C VAL A 203 -16.63 13.62 -55.07
N PRO A 204 -17.31 14.45 -55.89
CA PRO A 204 -17.38 14.26 -57.34
C PRO A 204 -16.04 14.54 -58.06
N SER A 205 -15.65 13.64 -58.96
CA SER A 205 -14.38 13.67 -59.71
C SER A 205 -14.49 14.32 -61.10
N SER A 206 -14.88 15.60 -61.20
CA SER A 206 -14.75 16.34 -62.46
C SER A 206 -13.41 17.08 -62.53
N LYS A 207 -12.59 16.75 -63.54
CA LYS A 207 -11.28 17.38 -63.78
C LYS A 207 -11.42 18.87 -64.13
N LEU A 208 -10.69 19.72 -63.41
CA LEU A 208 -10.39 21.10 -63.83
C LEU A 208 -9.26 21.12 -64.88
N PRO A 209 -9.20 22.16 -65.74
CA PRO A 209 -8.26 22.22 -66.86
C PRO A 209 -6.82 22.48 -66.39
N GLU A 210 -5.89 21.88 -67.13
CA GLU A 210 -4.44 21.88 -66.90
C GLU A 210 -3.82 23.22 -67.31
N VAL A 211 -3.15 23.89 -66.37
CA VAL A 211 -2.23 25.02 -66.67
C VAL A 211 -0.81 24.50 -66.53
N ALA A 212 -0.11 24.46 -67.66
CA ALA A 212 1.29 24.11 -67.77
C ALA A 212 2.18 25.25 -67.27
N GLY A 213 3.19 24.90 -66.46
CA GLY A 213 4.40 25.71 -66.25
C GLY A 213 4.44 26.53 -64.95
N ALA A 214 4.86 25.92 -63.84
CA ALA A 214 5.33 26.66 -62.65
C ALA A 214 6.22 25.83 -61.68
N SER A 215 6.83 24.71 -62.09
CA SER A 215 7.49 23.80 -61.13
C SER A 215 9.02 23.78 -61.15
N LYS A 216 9.69 24.66 -61.92
CA LYS A 216 11.16 24.66 -62.01
C LYS A 216 11.82 25.81 -61.27
N ASP A 217 11.15 26.96 -61.20
CA ASP A 217 11.71 28.15 -60.53
C ASP A 217 11.64 28.02 -59.00
N GLU A 218 10.61 27.36 -58.46
CA GLU A 218 10.44 27.15 -57.02
C GLU A 218 11.44 26.13 -56.45
N GLU A 219 11.81 25.09 -57.21
CA GLU A 219 12.83 24.09 -56.78
C GLU A 219 14.25 24.66 -56.79
N GLU A 220 14.56 25.60 -57.69
CA GLU A 220 15.85 26.28 -57.70
C GLU A 220 15.97 27.32 -56.57
N GLU A 221 14.90 28.01 -56.21
CA GLU A 221 14.90 28.94 -55.06
C GLU A 221 15.06 28.21 -53.72
N LEU A 222 14.39 27.06 -53.55
CA LEU A 222 14.50 26.24 -52.33
C LEU A 222 15.91 25.69 -52.11
N ARG A 223 16.58 25.22 -53.18
CA ARG A 223 17.96 24.73 -53.09
C ARG A 223 18.97 25.83 -52.77
N LYS A 224 18.69 27.07 -53.19
CA LYS A 224 19.57 28.21 -52.93
C LYS A 224 19.51 28.65 -51.46
N LEU A 225 18.32 28.60 -50.85
CA LEU A 225 18.10 28.88 -49.43
C LEU A 225 18.75 27.83 -48.52
N GLU A 226 18.68 26.54 -48.88
CA GLU A 226 19.31 25.46 -48.11
C GLU A 226 20.85 25.53 -48.11
N ALA A 227 21.44 25.96 -49.22
CA ALA A 227 22.89 26.09 -49.34
C ALA A 227 23.45 27.28 -48.52
N GLU A 228 22.68 28.34 -48.32
CA GLU A 228 23.07 29.52 -47.53
C GLU A 228 23.05 29.23 -46.02
N ILE A 229 22.10 28.41 -45.55
CA ILE A 229 21.96 28.02 -44.14
C ILE A 229 23.03 26.99 -43.73
N ALA A 230 23.49 26.15 -44.65
CA ALA A 230 24.50 25.12 -44.35
C ALA A 230 25.96 25.62 -44.37
N GLY A 231 26.18 26.91 -44.71
CA GLY A 231 27.50 27.51 -44.89
C GLY A 231 27.94 28.54 -43.84
N MET A 232 27.15 28.77 -42.77
CA MET A 232 27.52 29.65 -41.63
C MET A 232 27.95 28.84 -40.40
#